data_AF-W0I9C6-F1
#
_entry.id   AF-W0I9C6-F1
#
_cell.length_a   1.000
_cell.length_b   1.000
_cell.length_c   1.000
_cell.angle_alpha   90.00
_cell.angle_beta   90.00
_cell.angle_gamma   90.00
#
_symmetry.space_group_name_H-M   'P 1'
#
loop_
_entity.id
_entity.type
_entity.pdbx_description
1 polymer ?
#
loop_
_entity_poly.entity_id
_entity_poly.type
_entity_poly.pdbx_seq_one_letter_code
_entity_poly.pdbx_strand_id
1 'polypeptide(L)'
;MGLFGILFSLATVKYFESTVMYTFTVAMIFLIAVGIFPEEYGKIHSIPATLFYIFSLVGIFYAGILLKKRGELWFSIISIVGSVVTFVLMILTIGKMGLAIPEMIGAVFILSWIVAVSYKMLKEIREKD
;
A
#
# COMPACT_ATOMS: atom_id res chain seq x y z
N MET A 1 5.29 8.33 10.02
CA MET A 1 4.77 7.59 8.83
C MET A 1 3.25 7.42 8.90
N GLY A 2 2.67 6.79 9.94
CA GLY A 2 1.23 6.49 10.00
C GLY A 2 0.26 7.67 9.79
N LEU A 3 0.51 8.83 10.42
CA LEU A 3 -0.31 10.06 10.24
C LEU A 3 -0.33 10.57 8.79
N PHE A 4 0.83 10.65 8.14
CA PHE A 4 0.91 10.99 6.71
C PHE A 4 0.26 9.92 5.84
N GLY A 5 0.34 8.65 6.26
CA GLY A 5 -0.38 7.55 5.65
C GLY A 5 -1.90 7.75 5.65
N ILE A 6 -2.48 8.21 6.76
CA ILE A 6 -3.92 8.53 6.84
C ILE A 6 -4.29 9.68 5.91
N LEU A 7 -3.48 10.74 5.85
CA LEU A 7 -3.72 11.83 4.89
C LEU A 7 -3.69 11.34 3.45
N PHE A 8 -2.71 10.51 3.10
CA PHE A 8 -2.62 9.85 1.80
C PHE A 8 -3.84 8.97 1.53
N SER A 9 -4.29 8.15 2.50
CA SER A 9 -5.42 7.25 2.31
C SER A 9 -6.72 8.02 2.05
N LEU A 10 -6.96 9.12 2.76
CA LEU A 10 -8.11 10.00 2.50
C LEU A 10 -8.00 10.69 1.14
N ALA A 11 -6.80 11.14 0.78
CA ALA A 11 -6.54 11.73 -0.54
C ALA A 11 -6.80 10.73 -1.67
N THR A 12 -6.43 9.45 -1.51
CA THR A 12 -6.72 8.42 -2.52
C THR A 12 -8.21 8.13 -2.67
N VAL A 13 -9.01 8.13 -1.59
CA VAL A 13 -10.47 8.01 -1.68
C VAL A 13 -11.06 9.12 -2.56
N LYS A 14 -10.64 10.36 -2.30
CA LYS A 14 -11.09 11.51 -3.10
C LYS A 14 -10.58 11.44 -4.54
N TYR A 15 -9.31 11.09 -4.73
CA TYR A 15 -8.69 11.04 -6.04
C TYR A 15 -9.33 9.99 -6.95
N PHE A 16 -9.62 8.80 -6.41
CA PHE A 16 -10.20 7.70 -7.16
C PHE A 16 -11.73 7.69 -7.17
N GLU A 17 -12.38 8.55 -6.37
CA GLU A 17 -13.84 8.63 -6.20
C GLU A 17 -14.46 7.25 -5.88
N SER A 18 -13.78 6.48 -5.04
CA SER A 18 -14.16 5.10 -4.75
C SER A 18 -14.05 4.78 -3.27
N THR A 19 -15.14 4.27 -2.69
CA THR A 19 -15.19 3.84 -1.29
C THR A 19 -14.29 2.63 -1.01
N VAL A 20 -13.98 1.82 -2.03
CA VAL A 20 -13.04 0.69 -1.91
C VAL A 20 -11.66 1.17 -1.45
N MET A 21 -11.29 2.42 -1.76
CA MET A 21 -9.99 2.99 -1.37
C MET A 21 -9.87 3.26 0.13
N TYR A 22 -10.95 3.18 0.91
CA TYR A 22 -10.86 3.16 2.38
C TYR A 22 -10.06 1.96 2.89
N THR A 23 -9.82 0.94 2.06
CA THR A 23 -8.85 -0.14 2.30
C THR A 23 -7.49 0.39 2.73
N PHE A 24 -6.98 1.48 2.13
CA PHE A 24 -5.72 2.08 2.58
C PHE A 24 -5.84 2.71 3.96
N THR A 25 -6.99 3.27 4.32
CA THR A 25 -7.20 3.83 5.67
C THR A 25 -7.13 2.73 6.71
N VAL A 26 -7.76 1.59 6.43
CA VAL A 26 -7.65 0.38 7.26
C VAL A 26 -6.20 -0.09 7.36
N ALA A 27 -5.47 -0.15 6.25
CA ALA A 27 -4.04 -0.49 6.26
C ALA A 27 -3.21 0.45 7.15
N MET A 28 -3.45 1.76 7.08
CA MET A 28 -2.70 2.75 7.87
C MET A 28 -2.98 2.65 9.37
N ILE A 29 -4.19 2.23 9.77
CA ILE A 29 -4.50 1.91 11.18
C ILE A 29 -3.62 0.75 11.65
N PHE A 30 -3.48 -0.30 10.83
CA PHE A 30 -2.58 -1.41 11.15
C PHE A 30 -1.11 -0.98 11.16
N LEU A 31 -0.68 -0.09 10.26
CA LEU A 31 0.67 0.48 10.30
C LEU A 31 0.95 1.26 11.59
N ILE A 32 -0.04 1.99 12.10
CA ILE A 32 0.08 2.65 13.40
C ILE A 32 0.22 1.61 14.52
N ALA A 33 -0.57 0.53 14.48
CA ALA A 33 -0.44 -0.57 15.45
C ALA A 33 0.94 -1.25 15.40
N VAL A 34 1.52 -1.44 14.21
CA VAL A 34 2.92 -1.92 14.04
C VAL A 34 3.92 -0.99 14.72
N GLY A 35 3.70 0.32 14.67
CA GLY A 35 4.55 1.29 15.38
C GLY A 35 4.39 1.27 16.91
N ILE A 36 3.24 0.82 17.41
CA ILE A 36 2.96 0.69 18.86
C ILE A 36 3.55 -0.61 19.41
N PHE A 37 3.48 -1.71 18.64
CA PHE A 37 3.98 -3.03 19.02
C PHE A 37 5.23 -3.34 18.20
N PRO A 38 6.44 -3.04 18.68
CA PRO A 38 7.67 -3.31 17.92
C PRO A 38 7.96 -4.82 17.84
N GLU A 39 8.92 -5.20 17.00
CA GLU A 39 9.17 -6.61 16.60
C GLU A 39 9.46 -7.54 17.79
N GLU A 40 10.00 -7.01 18.90
CA GLU A 40 10.30 -7.75 20.12
C GLU A 40 9.05 -8.37 20.77
N TYR A 41 7.85 -7.87 20.43
CA TYR A 41 6.57 -8.39 20.90
C TYR A 41 6.09 -9.61 20.10
N GLY A 42 6.88 -10.09 19.13
CA GLY A 42 6.68 -11.35 18.42
C GLY A 42 5.30 -11.43 17.75
N LYS A 43 4.44 -12.33 18.23
CA LYS A 43 3.11 -12.56 17.63
C LYS A 43 2.18 -11.34 17.70
N ILE A 44 2.36 -10.47 18.67
CA ILE A 44 1.53 -9.26 18.81
C ILE A 44 1.87 -8.24 17.71
N HIS A 45 3.13 -8.21 17.26
CA HIS A 45 3.58 -7.41 16.13
C HIS A 45 3.18 -8.04 14.78
N SER A 46 3.34 -9.36 14.65
CA SER A 46 3.17 -10.02 13.35
C SER A 46 1.75 -9.93 12.77
N ILE A 47 0.72 -9.91 13.62
CA ILE A 47 -0.68 -9.79 13.19
C ILE A 47 -0.95 -8.44 12.51
N PRO A 48 -0.75 -7.27 13.16
CA PRO A 48 -0.97 -5.98 12.52
C PRO A 48 -0.01 -5.76 11.33
N ALA A 49 1.23 -6.24 11.38
CA ALA A 49 2.14 -6.17 10.24
C ALA A 49 1.55 -6.90 9.02
N THR A 50 1.13 -8.16 9.20
CA THR A 50 0.52 -8.95 8.13
C THR A 50 -0.72 -8.27 7.54
N LEU A 51 -1.60 -7.75 8.40
CA LEU A 51 -2.81 -7.07 7.96
C LEU A 51 -2.51 -5.76 7.21
N PHE A 52 -1.52 -4.99 7.65
CA PHE A 52 -1.06 -3.80 6.93
C PHE A 52 -0.67 -4.13 5.49
N TYR A 53 0.15 -5.16 5.27
CA TYR A 53 0.59 -5.54 3.93
C TYR A 53 -0.55 -6.08 3.08
N ILE A 54 -1.41 -6.94 3.63
CA ILE A 54 -2.56 -7.49 2.89
C ILE A 54 -3.46 -6.35 2.40
N PHE A 55 -3.91 -5.47 3.31
CA PHE A 55 -4.80 -4.38 2.93
C PHE A 55 -4.12 -3.39 1.99
N SER A 56 -2.83 -3.07 2.19
CA SER A 56 -2.10 -2.18 1.27
C SER A 56 -2.02 -2.76 -0.14
N LEU A 57 -1.64 -4.03 -0.28
CA LEU A 57 -1.50 -4.67 -1.59
C LEU A 57 -2.85 -4.87 -2.29
N VAL A 58 -3.91 -5.19 -1.55
CA VAL A 58 -5.28 -5.23 -2.08
C VAL A 58 -5.72 -3.83 -2.54
N GLY A 59 -5.45 -2.79 -1.74
CA GLY A 59 -5.72 -1.41 -2.11
C GLY A 59 -5.01 -0.99 -3.39
N ILE A 60 -3.73 -1.34 -3.53
CA ILE A 60 -2.93 -1.07 -4.74
C ILE A 60 -3.49 -1.82 -5.94
N PHE A 61 -3.86 -3.09 -5.79
CA PHE A 61 -4.48 -3.88 -6.85
C PHE A 61 -5.77 -3.22 -7.37
N TYR A 62 -6.66 -2.83 -6.47
CA TYR A 62 -7.90 -2.13 -6.84
C TYR A 62 -7.64 -0.76 -7.46
N ALA A 63 -6.69 0.01 -6.93
CA ALA A 63 -6.27 1.26 -7.55
C ALA A 63 -5.81 1.05 -8.99
N GLY A 64 -5.10 -0.05 -9.27
CA GLY A 64 -4.71 -0.44 -10.62
C GLY A 64 -5.88 -0.71 -11.56
N ILE A 65 -6.97 -1.30 -11.07
CA ILE A 65 -8.22 -1.47 -11.83
C ILE A 65 -8.85 -0.09 -12.14
N LEU A 66 -8.87 0.82 -11.17
CA LEU A 66 -9.42 2.16 -11.35
C LEU A 66 -8.58 3.00 -12.31
N LEU A 67 -7.25 2.89 -12.25
CA LEU A 67 -6.32 3.50 -13.20
C LEU A 67 -6.55 3.00 -14.62
N LYS A 68 -6.80 1.69 -14.80
CA LYS A 68 -7.15 1.12 -16.12
C LYS A 68 -8.38 1.80 -16.72
N LYS A 69 -9.42 2.01 -15.90
CA LYS A 69 -10.67 2.67 -16.32
C LYS A 69 -10.45 4.13 -16.71
N ARG A 70 -9.39 4.78 -16.21
CA ARG A 70 -8.99 6.15 -16.53
C ARG A 70 -8.04 6.25 -17.73
N GLY A 71 -7.72 5.14 -18.40
CA GLY A 71 -6.77 5.11 -19.52
C GLY A 71 -5.29 5.07 -19.10
N GLU A 72 -5.00 4.97 -17.81
CA GLU A 72 -3.65 5.01 -17.23
C GLU A 72 -3.00 3.63 -17.24
N LEU A 73 -2.74 3.10 -18.43
CA LEU A 73 -2.33 1.71 -18.62
C LEU A 73 -1.03 1.36 -17.88
N TRP A 74 0.00 2.23 -17.95
CA TRP A 74 1.28 1.99 -17.29
C TRP A 74 1.14 1.90 -15.77
N PHE A 75 0.48 2.88 -15.15
CA PHE A 75 0.22 2.87 -13.71
C PHE A 75 -0.67 1.70 -13.30
N SER A 76 -1.65 1.34 -14.12
CA SER A 76 -2.51 0.17 -13.90
C SER A 76 -1.70 -1.13 -13.84
N ILE A 77 -0.85 -1.38 -14.84
CA ILE A 77 -0.03 -2.60 -14.92
C ILE A 77 0.92 -2.67 -13.72
N ILE A 78 1.64 -1.59 -13.42
CA ILE A 78 2.56 -1.54 -12.27
C ILE A 78 1.82 -1.82 -10.96
N SER A 79 0.62 -1.26 -10.78
CA SER A 79 -0.18 -1.47 -9.58
C SER A 79 -0.63 -2.92 -9.46
N ILE A 80 -1.27 -3.47 -10.50
CA ILE A 80 -1.84 -4.83 -10.49
C ILE A 80 -0.75 -5.89 -10.42
N VAL A 81 0.22 -5.85 -11.34
CA VAL A 81 1.27 -6.86 -11.41
C VAL A 81 2.21 -6.69 -10.23
N GLY A 82 2.59 -5.46 -9.90
CA GLY A 82 3.47 -5.18 -8.77
C GLY A 82 2.89 -5.64 -7.43
N SER A 83 1.59 -5.43 -7.18
CA SER A 83 0.97 -5.89 -5.93
C SER A 83 0.93 -7.41 -5.84
N VAL A 84 0.60 -8.10 -6.94
CA VAL A 84 0.57 -9.57 -6.98
C VAL A 84 1.96 -10.17 -6.82
N VAL A 85 2.95 -9.66 -7.56
CA VAL A 85 4.34 -10.14 -7.49
C VAL A 85 4.90 -9.89 -6.09
N THR A 86 4.67 -8.71 -5.51
CA THR A 86 5.10 -8.39 -4.15
C THR A 86 4.48 -9.35 -3.14
N PHE A 87 3.18 -9.61 -3.23
CA PHE A 87 2.51 -10.58 -2.36
C PHE A 87 3.14 -11.98 -2.47
N VAL A 88 3.36 -12.47 -3.69
CA VAL A 88 3.99 -13.78 -3.93
C VAL A 88 5.41 -13.82 -3.35
N LEU A 89 6.23 -12.79 -3.60
CA LEU A 89 7.59 -12.71 -3.06
C LEU A 89 7.60 -12.68 -1.54
N MET A 90 6.65 -11.98 -0.91
CA MET A 90 6.49 -12.01 0.54
C MET A 90 6.21 -13.43 1.02
N ILE A 91 5.23 -14.13 0.44
CA ILE A 91 4.92 -15.52 0.82
C ILE A 91 6.12 -16.45 0.65
N LEU A 92 6.86 -16.33 -0.46
CA LEU A 92 8.05 -17.16 -0.75
C LEU A 92 9.25 -16.89 0.16
N THR A 93 9.25 -15.76 0.87
CA THR A 93 10.33 -15.36 1.79
C THR A 93 9.97 -15.55 3.26
N ILE A 94 8.71 -15.86 3.58
CA ILE A 94 8.30 -16.26 4.94
C ILE A 94 9.10 -17.49 5.37
N GLY A 95 9.65 -17.45 6.58
CA GLY A 95 10.33 -18.57 7.22
C GLY A 95 11.83 -18.72 6.91
N LYS A 96 12.40 -17.93 5.99
CA LYS A 96 13.84 -17.97 5.70
C LYS A 96 14.68 -17.20 6.73
N MET A 97 14.17 -16.08 7.27
CA MET A 97 14.83 -15.27 8.31
C MET A 97 13.81 -14.50 9.19
N GLY A 98 12.62 -15.07 9.42
CA GLY A 98 11.52 -14.34 10.08
C GLY A 98 10.74 -13.43 9.12
N LEU A 99 10.10 -12.37 9.65
CA LEU A 99 9.24 -11.46 8.88
C LEU A 99 10.00 -10.32 8.20
N ALA A 100 11.22 -10.00 8.65
CA ALA A 100 11.98 -8.85 8.17
C ALA A 100 12.16 -8.77 6.64
N ILE A 101 12.44 -9.91 5.98
CA ILE A 101 12.60 -9.94 4.51
C ILE A 101 11.28 -9.67 3.79
N PRO A 102 10.17 -10.41 4.06
CA PRO A 102 8.86 -10.06 3.54
C PRO A 102 8.48 -8.59 3.78
N GLU A 103 8.72 -8.09 4.99
CA GLU A 103 8.38 -6.72 5.36
C GLU A 103 9.15 -5.67 4.56
N MET A 104 10.46 -5.88 4.38
CA MET A 104 11.29 -5.01 3.55
C MET A 104 10.80 -4.98 2.10
N ILE A 105 10.53 -6.16 1.50
CA ILE A 105 10.04 -6.27 0.11
C ILE A 105 8.71 -5.52 -0.04
N GLY A 106 7.77 -5.79 0.85
CA GLY A 106 6.47 -5.13 0.85
C GLY A 106 6.58 -3.62 1.05
N ALA A 107 7.41 -3.17 2.00
CA ALA A 107 7.52 -1.77 2.37
C ALA A 107 8.13 -0.95 1.23
N VAL A 108 9.17 -1.46 0.59
CA VAL A 108 9.81 -0.81 -0.56
C VAL A 108 8.82 -0.65 -1.71
N PHE A 109 8.07 -1.71 -2.05
CA PHE A 109 7.08 -1.63 -3.13
C PHE A 109 5.94 -0.65 -2.79
N ILE A 110 5.32 -0.79 -1.62
CA ILE A 110 4.21 0.06 -1.18
C ILE A 110 4.63 1.53 -1.15
N LEU A 111 5.80 1.83 -0.58
CA LEU A 111 6.31 3.21 -0.51
C LEU A 111 6.57 3.77 -1.91
N SER A 112 7.21 3.00 -2.78
CA SER A 112 7.49 3.41 -4.16
C SER A 112 6.19 3.72 -4.92
N TRP A 113 5.18 2.88 -4.72
CA TRP A 113 3.86 3.09 -5.31
C TRP A 113 3.16 4.34 -4.77
N ILE A 114 3.18 4.55 -3.45
CA ILE A 114 2.61 5.74 -2.80
C ILE A 114 3.24 7.00 -3.36
N VAL A 115 4.58 7.04 -3.47
CA VAL A 115 5.31 8.20 -4.02
C VAL A 115 4.92 8.44 -5.49
N ALA A 116 4.92 7.39 -6.31
CA ALA A 116 4.59 7.50 -7.73
C ALA A 116 3.15 8.02 -7.96
N VAL A 117 2.18 7.50 -7.20
CA VAL A 117 0.78 7.94 -7.31
C VAL A 117 0.60 9.34 -6.73
N SER A 118 1.25 9.67 -5.62
CA SER A 118 1.19 11.03 -5.05
C SER A 118 1.76 12.07 -6.02
N TYR A 119 2.85 11.75 -6.71
CA TYR A 119 3.41 12.60 -7.76
C TYR A 119 2.42 12.78 -8.93
N LYS A 120 1.77 11.71 -9.37
CA LYS A 120 0.72 11.77 -10.41
C LYS A 120 -0.45 12.66 -9.98
N MET A 121 -0.94 12.49 -8.75
CA MET A 121 -2.01 13.32 -8.18
C MET A 121 -1.63 14.80 -8.18
N LEU A 122 -0.40 15.12 -7.77
CA LEU A 122 0.10 16.50 -7.76
C LEU A 122 0.20 17.08 -9.18
N LYS A 123 0.69 16.31 -10.13
CA LYS A 123 0.81 16.73 -11.54
C LYS A 123 -0.55 17.07 -12.14
N GLU A 124 -1.56 16.21 -11.92
CA GLU A 124 -2.91 16.42 -12.45
C GLU A 124 -3.65 17.60 -11.81
N ILE A 125 -3.31 17.97 -10.57
CA ILE A 125 -3.83 19.20 -9.95
C ILE A 125 -3.23 20.43 -10.64
N ARG A 126 -1.91 20.44 -10.83
CA ARG A 126 -1.21 21.58 -11.47
C ARG A 126 -1.60 21.81 -12.92
N GLU A 127 -2.04 20.78 -13.63
CA GLU A 127 -2.51 20.90 -15.02
C GLU A 127 -3.95 21.44 -15.13
N LYS A 128 -4.69 21.54 -14.00
CA LYS A 128 -6.06 22.06 -13.94
C LYS A 128 -6.14 23.52 -13.48
N ASP A 129 -5.05 24.07 -12.95
CA ASP A 129 -4.89 25.47 -12.54
C ASP A 129 -4.30 26.31 -13.70
#